data_AF-A0A3B9MGS3-F1
#
_entry.id   AF-A0A3B9MGS3-F1
#
_cell.length_a   1.000
_cell.length_b   1.000
_cell.length_c   1.000
_cell.angle_alpha   90.00
_cell.angle_beta   90.00
_cell.angle_gamma   90.00
#
_symmetry.space_group_name_H-M   'P 1'
#
loop_
_entity.id
_entity.type
_entity.pdbx_description
1 polymer ?
#
loop_
_entity_poly.entity_id
_entity_poly.type
_entity_poly.pdbx_seq_one_letter_code
_entity_poly.pdbx_strand_id
1 'polypeptide(L)'
;IATLGAIVYPIFRFMSPPQVIESTENSVVAAKLNEVPVNSGKIFKFGNKPGILVRTSAGELKALSAVCTHLECIVQYRPGTKQIW
;
A
#
# COMPACT_ATOMS: atom_id res chain seq x y z
N ILE A 1 -20.70 39.05 -10.42
CA ILE A 1 -19.58 38.50 -9.60
C ILE A 1 -20.08 37.38 -8.68
N ALA A 2 -21.10 37.61 -7.85
CA ALA A 2 -21.66 36.58 -6.95
C ALA A 2 -22.11 35.29 -7.67
N THR A 3 -22.83 35.40 -8.79
CA THR A 3 -23.30 34.25 -9.58
C THR A 3 -22.15 33.44 -10.19
N LEU A 4 -21.10 34.12 -10.67
CA LEU A 4 -19.91 33.45 -11.21
C LEU A 4 -19.17 32.68 -10.12
N GLY A 5 -19.03 33.28 -8.94
CA GLY A 5 -18.42 32.64 -7.77
C GLY A 5 -19.20 31.40 -7.30
N ALA A 6 -20.53 31.47 -7.28
CA ALA A 6 -21.39 30.35 -6.88
C ALA A 6 -21.28 29.13 -7.82
N ILE A 7 -20.91 29.35 -9.09
CA ILE A 7 -20.68 28.28 -10.08
C ILE A 7 -19.25 27.75 -9.99
N VAL A 8 -18.26 28.64 -9.87
CA VAL A 8 -16.84 28.29 -9.92
C VAL A 8 -16.37 27.59 -8.64
N TYR A 9 -16.86 28.00 -7.47
CA TYR A 9 -16.50 27.42 -6.17
C TYR A 9 -16.74 25.89 -6.08
N PRO A 10 -17.93 25.34 -6.37
CA PRO A 10 -18.16 23.90 -6.25
C PRO A 10 -17.32 23.09 -7.24
N ILE A 11 -16.97 23.62 -8.41
CA ILE A 11 -16.09 22.95 -9.38
C ILE A 11 -14.69 22.76 -8.77
N PHE A 12 -14.10 23.83 -8.26
CA PHE A 12 -12.78 23.74 -7.60
C PHE A 12 -12.84 22.89 -6.33
N ARG A 13 -13.92 23.01 -5.55
CA ARG A 13 -14.09 22.22 -4.33
C ARG A 13 -14.26 20.73 -4.63
N PHE A 14 -14.88 20.37 -5.75
CA PHE A 14 -15.03 19.00 -6.21
C PHE A 14 -13.69 18.42 -6.70
N MET A 15 -12.87 19.23 -7.37
CA MET A 15 -11.51 18.82 -7.81
C MET A 15 -10.55 18.62 -6.63
N SER A 16 -10.70 19.39 -5.54
CA SER A 16 -9.89 19.23 -4.35
C SER A 16 -10.40 18.07 -3.49
N PRO A 17 -9.65 16.96 -3.36
CA PRO A 17 -10.09 15.85 -2.52
C PRO A 17 -10.31 16.32 -1.07
N PRO A 18 -11.35 15.82 -0.39
CA PRO A 18 -11.50 16.04 1.04
C PRO A 18 -10.34 15.38 1.79
N GLN A 19 -10.03 15.91 2.98
CA GLN A 19 -9.08 15.26 3.88
C GLN A 19 -9.62 13.88 4.27
N VAL A 20 -8.92 12.82 3.87
CA VAL A 20 -9.24 11.45 4.26
C VAL A 20 -8.52 11.17 5.57
N ILE A 21 -9.28 10.80 6.62
CA ILE A 21 -8.68 10.37 7.88
C ILE A 21 -7.95 9.06 7.60
N GLU A 22 -6.63 9.06 7.76
CA GLU A 22 -5.82 7.86 7.59
C GLU A 22 -6.26 6.81 8.62
N SER A 23 -6.33 5.55 8.21
CA SER A 23 -6.81 4.47 9.09
C SER A 23 -5.97 4.40 10.37
N THR A 24 -6.62 4.37 11.53
CA THR A 24 -5.98 4.27 12.86
C THR A 24 -5.27 2.92 13.12
N GLU A 25 -5.31 1.99 12.17
CA GLU A 25 -4.76 0.64 12.29
C GLU A 25 -3.22 0.69 12.25
N ASN A 26 -2.60 0.83 13.43
CA ASN A 26 -1.15 0.80 13.60
C ASN A 26 -0.56 -0.62 13.56
N SER A 27 -1.40 -1.65 13.51
CA SER A 27 -0.97 -3.05 13.52
C SER A 27 -2.03 -3.95 12.88
N VAL A 28 -1.61 -4.92 12.07
CA VAL A 28 -2.51 -5.94 11.49
C VAL A 28 -1.84 -7.30 11.49
N VAL A 29 -2.64 -8.36 11.39
CA VAL A 29 -2.12 -9.71 11.13
C VAL A 29 -1.71 -9.78 9.66
N ALA A 30 -0.41 -9.81 9.40
CA ALA A 30 0.13 -9.85 8.04
C ALA A 30 -0.14 -11.20 7.33
N ALA A 31 0.17 -12.31 8.00
CA ALA A 31 -0.07 -13.66 7.49
C ALA A 31 0.12 -14.72 8.60
N LYS A 32 -0.39 -15.93 8.38
CA LYS A 32 0.03 -17.14 9.10
C LYS A 32 1.31 -17.70 8.48
N LEU A 33 2.11 -18.41 9.28
CA LEU A 33 3.42 -18.93 8.85
C LEU A 33 3.33 -19.93 7.68
N ASN A 34 2.22 -20.66 7.57
CA ASN A 34 1.96 -21.60 6.49
C ASN A 34 1.54 -20.94 5.17
N GLU A 35 1.17 -19.66 5.21
CA GLU A 35 0.77 -18.88 4.03
C GLU A 35 1.97 -18.23 3.34
N VAL A 36 3.14 -18.23 3.99
CA VAL A 36 4.40 -17.70 3.44
C VAL A 36 5.48 -18.78 3.48
N PRO A 37 5.54 -19.64 2.46
CA PRO A 37 6.63 -20.59 2.25
C PRO A 37 8.01 -19.93 2.26
N VAL A 38 9.07 -20.72 2.41
CA VAL A 38 10.44 -20.22 2.26
C VAL A 38 10.65 -19.69 0.84
N ASN A 39 11.36 -18.57 0.71
CA ASN A 39 11.61 -17.92 -0.59
C ASN A 39 10.32 -17.48 -1.31
N SER A 40 9.35 -16.94 -0.57
CA SER A 40 8.11 -16.38 -1.12
C SER A 40 7.74 -15.05 -0.48
N GLY A 41 6.80 -14.33 -1.10
CA GLY A 41 6.20 -13.13 -0.54
C GLY A 41 4.67 -13.19 -0.57
N LYS A 42 4.03 -12.49 0.37
CA LYS A 42 2.58 -12.36 0.47
C LYS A 42 2.20 -10.89 0.73
N ILE A 43 1.30 -10.35 -0.09
CA ILE A 43 0.75 -9.01 0.10
C ILE A 43 -0.42 -9.09 1.10
N PHE A 44 -0.51 -8.11 1.98
CA PHE A 44 -1.58 -7.96 2.96
C PHE A 44 -2.04 -6.49 3.04
N LYS A 45 -3.28 -6.29 3.51
CA LYS A 45 -3.84 -4.94 3.68
C LYS A 45 -3.30 -4.31 4.95
N PHE A 46 -2.82 -3.07 4.86
CA PHE A 46 -2.38 -2.27 6.00
C PHE A 46 -2.84 -0.83 5.84
N GLY A 47 -4.04 -0.53 6.34
CA GLY A 47 -4.66 0.76 6.08
C GLY A 47 -4.90 1.03 4.59
N ASN A 48 -4.46 2.19 4.12
CA ASN A 48 -4.56 2.61 2.71
C ASN A 48 -3.37 2.15 1.84
N LYS A 49 -2.26 1.69 2.44
CA LYS A 49 -1.04 1.29 1.73
C LYS A 49 -0.77 -0.20 1.94
N PRO A 50 -0.76 -1.03 0.90
CA PRO A 50 -0.52 -2.46 1.07
C PRO A 50 0.88 -2.73 1.63
N GLY A 51 0.98 -3.75 2.47
CA GLY A 51 2.25 -4.29 2.97
C GLY A 51 2.60 -5.60 2.25
N ILE A 52 3.88 -5.95 2.20
CA ILE A 52 4.37 -7.24 1.72
C ILE A 52 5.20 -7.91 2.82
N LEU A 53 4.87 -9.16 3.13
CA LEU A 53 5.66 -10.02 3.99
C LEU A 53 6.48 -10.96 3.12
N VAL A 54 7.80 -10.91 3.24
CA VAL A 54 8.73 -11.76 2.51
C VAL A 54 9.39 -12.72 3.48
N ARG A 55 9.37 -14.01 3.15
CA ARG A 55 10.21 -15.01 3.82
C ARG A 55 11.41 -15.30 2.92
N THR A 56 12.59 -14.86 3.35
CA THR A 56 13.82 -15.00 2.55
C THR A 56 14.19 -16.47 2.37
N SER A 57 15.11 -16.76 1.45
CA SER A 57 15.66 -18.12 1.29
C SER A 57 16.39 -18.62 2.54
N ALA A 58 16.84 -17.71 3.42
CA ALA A 58 17.44 -18.06 4.71
C ALA A 58 16.38 -18.31 5.81
N GLY A 59 15.09 -18.12 5.50
CA GLY A 59 13.98 -18.32 6.42
C GLY A 59 13.59 -17.09 7.25
N GLU A 60 14.31 -15.98 7.12
CA GLU A 60 13.98 -14.71 7.79
C GLU A 60 12.67 -14.11 7.27
N LEU A 61 11.89 -13.51 8.15
CA LEU A 61 10.69 -12.76 7.77
C LEU A 61 10.98 -11.27 7.76
N LYS A 62 10.61 -10.61 6.66
CA LYS A 62 10.76 -9.16 6.46
C LYS A 62 9.42 -8.58 6.03
N ALA A 63 8.89 -7.66 6.82
CA ALA A 63 7.69 -6.91 6.49
C ALA A 63 8.09 -5.54 5.93
N LEU A 64 7.56 -5.18 4.77
CA LEU A 64 7.90 -3.96 4.04
C LEU A 64 6.62 -3.33 3.47
N SER A 65 6.70 -2.06 3.06
CA SER A 65 5.69 -1.48 2.18
C SER A 65 5.68 -2.22 0.85
N ALA A 66 4.49 -2.56 0.34
CA ALA A 66 4.31 -3.09 -1.00
C ALA A 66 4.13 -1.96 -2.05
N VAL A 67 4.42 -0.71 -1.69
CA VAL A 67 4.30 0.44 -2.58
C VAL A 67 5.68 0.84 -3.07
N CYS A 68 5.88 0.87 -4.40
CA CYS A 68 7.16 1.31 -4.96
C CYS A 68 7.36 2.81 -4.75
N THR A 69 8.59 3.22 -4.45
CA THR A 69 8.93 4.64 -4.25
C THR A 69 9.03 5.43 -5.56
N HIS A 70 8.91 4.77 -6.70
CA HIS A 70 9.01 5.40 -8.01
C HIS A 70 7.68 6.04 -8.45
N LEU A 71 6.62 5.23 -8.51
CA LEU A 71 5.30 5.62 -9.04
C LEU A 71 4.14 5.01 -8.23
N GLU A 72 4.40 4.54 -7.02
CA GLU A 72 3.40 3.95 -6.11
C GLU A 72 2.67 2.70 -6.64
N CYS A 73 3.26 2.00 -7.60
CA CYS A 73 2.78 0.68 -8.04
C CYS A 73 2.89 -0.35 -6.90
N ILE A 74 2.01 -1.35 -6.94
CA ILE A 74 2.07 -2.48 -6.01
C ILE A 74 3.15 -3.46 -6.47
N VAL A 75 4.16 -3.66 -5.63
CA VAL A 75 5.30 -4.55 -5.92
C VAL A 75 5.06 -5.99 -5.48
N GLN A 76 5.78 -6.92 -6.09
CA GLN A 76 5.70 -8.35 -5.80
C GLN A 76 7.09 -8.95 -5.57
N TYR A 77 7.14 -10.03 -4.78
CA TYR A 77 8.37 -10.80 -4.58
C TYR A 77 8.55 -11.82 -5.71
N ARG A 78 9.74 -11.84 -6.32
CA ARG A 78 10.10 -12.81 -7.36
C ARG A 78 11.07 -13.86 -6.80
N PRO A 79 10.65 -15.13 -6.62
CA PRO A 79 11.49 -16.18 -6.03
C PRO A 79 12.77 -16.49 -6.81
N GLY A 80 12.73 -16.37 -8.15
CA GLY A 80 13.87 -16.72 -9.01
C GLY A 80 15.06 -15.76 -8.87
N THR A 81 14.79 -14.45 -8.76
CA THR A 81 15.83 -13.41 -8.62
C THR A 81 15.94 -12.86 -7.21
N LYS A 82 15.04 -13.27 -6.30
CA LYS A 82 14.95 -12.82 -4.90
C LYS A 82 14.73 -11.31 -4.76
N GLN A 83 14.16 -10.67 -5.77
CA GLN A 83 13.92 -9.22 -5.80
C GLN A 83 12.45 -8.88 -5.53
N ILE A 84 12.23 -7.66 -5.07
CA ILE A 84 10.91 -7.03 -4.99
C ILE A 84 10.82 -6.04 -6.16
N TRP A 85 9.81 -6.17 -7.02
CA TRP A 85 9.64 -5.39 -8.25
C TRP A 85 8.23 -4.83 -8.34
#